data_AF-A0A544Y1G7-F1
#
_entry.id   AF-A0A544Y1G7-F1
#
_cell.length_a   1.000
_cell.length_b   1.000
_cell.length_c   1.000
_cell.angle_alpha   90.00
_cell.angle_beta   90.00
_cell.angle_gamma   90.00
#
_symmetry.space_group_name_H-M   'P 1'
#
loop_
_entity.id
_entity.type
_entity.pdbx_description
1 polymer ?
#
loop_
_entity_poly.entity_id
_entity_poly.type
_entity_poly.pdbx_seq_one_letter_code
_entity_poly.pdbx_strand_id
1 'polypeptide(L)'
;MEHPTLQRALELAKKKGIKCAVSNPCFELWLILHCWDQRAYLTTDRACSLLEEQGSCCYKRDGKSFDAVSLLGKYEVARKRAQMLEDAHRGETRWADRNPFASVWQLVDLLRAQVGGSTYPAR
;
A
#
# COMPACT_ATOMS: atom_id res chain seq x y z
N MET A 1 -1.02 -15.77 -1.35
CA MET A 1 -1.83 -16.29 -2.47
C MET A 1 -1.14 -15.83 -3.73
N GLU A 2 -0.56 -16.74 -4.52
CA GLU A 2 0.00 -16.35 -5.80
C GLU A 2 -1.14 -16.04 -6.76
N HIS A 3 -1.09 -14.86 -7.39
CA HIS A 3 -2.06 -14.45 -8.40
C HIS A 3 -1.40 -14.58 -9.78
N PRO A 4 -1.48 -15.75 -10.45
CA PRO A 4 -0.75 -15.99 -11.69
C PRO A 4 -1.15 -15.03 -12.82
N THR A 5 -2.34 -14.43 -12.74
CA THR A 5 -2.86 -13.47 -13.72
C THR A 5 -2.55 -12.01 -13.36
N LEU A 6 -1.98 -11.72 -12.19
CA LEU A 6 -1.74 -10.34 -11.73
C LEU A 6 -0.83 -9.58 -12.69
N GLN A 7 0.29 -10.19 -13.10
CA GLN A 7 1.20 -9.54 -14.03
C GLN A 7 0.51 -9.16 -15.34
N ARG A 8 -0.27 -10.09 -15.92
CA ARG A 8 -1.06 -9.84 -17.14
C ARG A 8 -2.08 -8.72 -16.93
N ALA A 9 -2.75 -8.68 -15.77
CA ALA A 9 -3.72 -7.65 -15.45
C ALA A 9 -3.06 -6.26 -15.36
N LEU A 10 -1.89 -6.16 -14.69
CA LEU A 10 -1.14 -4.91 -14.58
C LEU A 10 -0.60 -4.42 -15.93
N GLU A 11 -0.13 -5.35 -16.78
CA GLU A 11 0.29 -5.03 -18.15
C GLU A 11 -0.89 -4.52 -19.00
N LEU A 12 -2.06 -5.15 -18.89
CA LEU A 12 -3.27 -4.70 -19.59
C LEU A 12 -3.72 -3.32 -19.11
N ALA A 13 -3.75 -3.09 -17.79
CA ALA A 13 -4.08 -1.79 -17.21
C ALA A 13 -3.14 -0.70 -17.74
N LYS A 14 -1.83 -0.96 -17.73
CA LYS A 14 -0.82 -0.06 -18.32
C LYS A 14 -1.10 0.27 -19.78
N LYS A 15 -1.41 -0.75 -20.61
CA LYS A 15 -1.76 -0.56 -22.04
C LYS A 15 -3.03 0.29 -22.24
N LYS A 16 -3.93 0.30 -21.26
CA LYS A 16 -5.17 1.08 -21.27
C LYS A 16 -5.05 2.44 -20.57
N GLY A 17 -3.86 2.82 -20.12
CA GLY A 17 -3.64 4.07 -19.38
C GLY A 17 -4.20 4.06 -17.96
N ILE A 18 -4.53 2.89 -17.41
CA ILE A 18 -5.05 2.72 -16.05
C ILE A 18 -3.86 2.50 -15.12
N LYS A 19 -3.67 3.41 -14.15
CA LYS A 19 -2.67 3.24 -13.09
C LYS A 19 -3.25 2.36 -11.98
N CYS A 20 -2.45 1.45 -11.45
CA CYS A 20 -2.85 0.53 -10.38
C CYS A 20 -2.06 0.78 -9.10
N ALA A 21 -2.77 0.85 -7.98
CA ALA A 21 -2.19 0.78 -6.63
C ALA A 21 -2.20 -0.68 -6.18
N VAL A 22 -1.03 -1.22 -5.83
CA VAL A 22 -0.84 -2.64 -5.50
C VAL A 22 -0.01 -2.76 -4.23
N SER A 23 -0.39 -3.71 -3.37
CA SER A 23 0.41 -4.11 -2.20
C SER A 23 0.58 -5.63 -2.21
N ASN A 24 1.81 -6.10 -1.94
CA ASN A 24 2.18 -7.51 -1.83
C ASN A 24 2.85 -7.72 -0.46
N PRO A 25 2.31 -8.54 0.45
CA PRO A 25 1.31 -9.58 0.20
C PRO A 25 -0.15 -9.12 0.12
N CYS A 26 -0.51 -7.99 0.72
CA CYS A 26 -1.89 -7.52 0.80
C CYS A 26 -1.96 -6.05 1.21
N PHE A 27 -3.17 -5.47 1.23
CA PHE A 27 -3.39 -4.08 1.60
C PHE A 27 -2.89 -3.75 3.01
N GLU A 28 -2.95 -4.69 3.94
CA GLU A 28 -2.50 -4.52 5.32
C GLU A 28 -1.02 -4.12 5.42
N LEU A 29 -0.18 -4.50 4.45
CA LEU A 29 1.19 -3.98 4.39
C LEU A 29 1.20 -2.45 4.35
N TRP A 30 0.31 -1.83 3.57
CA TRP A 30 0.22 -0.36 3.52
C TRP A 30 -0.11 0.26 4.88
N LEU A 31 -0.97 -0.39 5.68
CA LEU A 31 -1.28 0.05 7.04
C LEU A 31 -0.07 -0.13 7.97
N ILE A 32 0.61 -1.28 7.87
CA ILE A 32 1.84 -1.57 8.63
C ILE A 32 2.89 -0.48 8.40
N LEU A 33 3.11 -0.06 7.15
CA LEU A 33 4.12 0.95 6.82
C LEU A 33 3.85 2.32 7.44
N HIS A 34 2.61 2.65 7.82
CA HIS A 34 2.34 3.86 8.61
C HIS A 34 2.86 3.75 10.05
N CYS A 35 2.89 2.53 10.59
CA CYS A 35 3.21 2.29 11.98
C CYS A 35 4.70 1.96 12.16
N TRP A 36 5.25 1.01 11.39
CA TRP A 36 6.65 0.58 11.49
C TRP A 36 7.27 0.15 10.14
N ASP A 37 8.59 -0.06 10.14
CA ASP A 37 9.33 -0.59 9.00
C ASP A 37 9.05 -2.10 8.85
N GLN A 38 8.67 -2.55 7.65
CA GLN A 38 8.51 -3.97 7.32
C GLN A 38 9.25 -4.28 6.02
N ARG A 39 10.43 -4.91 6.14
CA ARG A 39 11.30 -5.24 4.99
C ARG A 39 11.45 -6.73 4.75
N ALA A 40 11.23 -7.54 5.79
CA ALA A 40 11.27 -8.99 5.66
C ALA A 40 10.03 -9.49 4.92
N TYR A 41 10.20 -10.63 4.25
CA TYR A 41 9.10 -11.36 3.62
C TYR A 41 7.91 -11.49 4.57
N LEU A 42 6.71 -11.23 4.05
CA LEU A 42 5.49 -11.21 4.85
C LEU A 42 4.39 -12.03 4.17
N THR A 43 3.63 -12.79 4.95
CA THR A 43 2.40 -13.43 4.48
C THR A 43 1.20 -12.56 4.79
N THR A 44 0.10 -12.71 4.05
CA THR A 44 -1.16 -12.00 4.34
C THR A 44 -1.64 -12.26 5.76
N ASP A 45 -1.61 -13.52 6.20
CA ASP A 45 -2.04 -13.90 7.54
C ASP A 45 -1.19 -13.23 8.63
N ARG A 46 0.14 -13.23 8.45
CA ARG A 46 1.03 -12.55 9.40
C ARG A 46 0.84 -11.04 9.40
N ALA A 47 0.61 -10.43 8.24
CA ALA A 47 0.33 -9.00 8.14
C ALA A 47 -0.91 -8.61 8.96
N CYS A 48 -2.00 -9.36 8.80
CA CYS A 48 -3.22 -9.15 9.57
C CYS A 48 -2.98 -9.37 11.07
N SER A 49 -2.35 -10.48 11.47
CA SER A 49 -2.06 -10.76 12.89
C SER A 49 -1.18 -9.69 13.54
N LEU A 50 -0.16 -9.19 12.83
CA LEU A 50 0.69 -8.11 13.33
C LEU A 50 -0.09 -6.83 13.63
N LEU A 51 -1.03 -6.46 12.76
CA LEU A 51 -1.86 -5.28 12.98
C LEU A 51 -2.82 -5.46 14.17
N GLU A 52 -3.39 -6.66 14.34
CA GLU A 52 -4.26 -7.00 15.48
C GLU A 52 -3.48 -7.01 16.80
N GLU A 53 -2.28 -7.61 16.82
CA GLU A 53 -1.40 -7.70 18.00
C GLU A 53 -0.90 -6.34 18.47
N GLN A 54 -0.54 -5.44 17.54
CA GLN A 54 0.06 -4.15 17.87
C GLN A 54 -0.97 -3.09 18.25
N GLY A 55 -2.23 -3.21 17.77
CA GLY A 55 -3.31 -2.28 18.10
C GLY A 55 -3.11 -0.83 17.64
N SER A 56 -2.04 -0.52 16.90
CA SER A 56 -1.63 0.86 16.57
C SER A 56 -2.64 1.66 15.74
N CYS A 57 -3.54 0.98 15.05
CA CYS A 57 -4.65 1.58 14.29
C CYS A 57 -5.99 0.87 14.53
N CYS A 58 -6.13 0.17 15.66
CA CYS A 58 -7.36 -0.56 16.00
C CYS A 58 -7.84 -1.50 14.87
N TYR A 59 -6.92 -2.07 14.10
CA TYR A 59 -7.26 -2.94 12.99
C TYR A 59 -7.98 -4.19 13.48
N LYS A 60 -9.09 -4.53 12.82
CA LYS A 60 -9.82 -5.77 13.04
C LYS A 60 -9.95 -6.49 11.70
N ARG A 61 -9.42 -7.70 11.63
CA ARG A 61 -9.52 -8.55 10.44
C ARG A 61 -10.99 -8.85 10.14
N ASP A 62 -11.76 -9.15 11.18
CA ASP A 62 -13.21 -9.26 11.08
C ASP A 62 -13.83 -7.87 10.82
N GLY A 63 -14.48 -7.73 9.67
CA GLY A 63 -14.99 -6.45 9.17
C GLY A 63 -14.00 -5.55 8.44
N LYS A 64 -12.71 -5.92 8.32
CA LYS A 64 -11.66 -5.14 7.61
C LYS A 64 -11.66 -3.65 8.00
N SER A 65 -11.75 -3.39 9.28
CA SER A 65 -11.87 -2.04 9.84
C SER A 65 -10.57 -1.59 10.47
N PHE A 66 -10.29 -0.29 10.44
CA PHE A 66 -9.16 0.34 11.12
C PHE A 66 -9.47 1.82 11.37
N ASP A 67 -8.79 2.42 12.34
CA ASP A 67 -8.87 3.85 12.60
C ASP A 67 -7.97 4.62 11.63
N ALA A 68 -8.58 5.17 10.58
CA ALA A 68 -7.87 5.97 9.59
C ALA A 68 -7.26 7.25 10.18
N VAL A 69 -7.88 7.85 11.21
CA VAL A 69 -7.42 9.13 11.79
C VAL A 69 -6.04 8.95 12.43
N SER A 70 -5.81 7.82 13.11
CA SER A 70 -4.50 7.47 13.68
C SER A 70 -3.36 7.36 12.64
N LEU A 71 -3.70 7.17 11.36
CA LEU A 71 -2.75 6.96 10.27
C LEU A 71 -2.51 8.21 9.42
N LEU A 72 -3.48 9.14 9.34
CA LEU A 72 -3.40 10.31 8.44
C LEU A 72 -2.11 11.13 8.62
N GLY A 73 -1.72 11.40 9.87
CA GLY A 73 -0.50 12.16 10.20
C GLY A 73 0.81 11.43 9.89
N LYS A 74 0.75 10.13 9.56
CA LYS A 74 1.92 9.26 9.31
C LYS A 74 2.13 8.96 7.83
N TYR A 75 1.39 9.61 6.93
CA TYR A 75 1.45 9.35 5.50
C TYR A 75 2.87 9.49 4.92
N GLU A 76 3.59 10.58 5.21
CA GLU A 76 4.93 10.78 4.64
C GLU A 76 5.92 9.69 5.09
N VAL A 77 5.74 9.17 6.30
CA VAL A 77 6.53 8.04 6.81
C VAL A 77 6.20 6.76 6.04
N ALA A 78 4.91 6.46 5.85
CA ALA A 78 4.47 5.31 5.06
C ALA A 78 4.95 5.36 3.61
N ARG A 79 4.84 6.55 2.99
CA ARG A 79 5.32 6.83 1.63
C ARG A 79 6.81 6.55 1.49
N LYS A 80 7.64 7.09 2.40
CA LYS A 80 9.09 6.87 2.37
C LYS A 80 9.43 5.38 2.51
N ARG A 81 8.80 4.69 3.45
CA ARG A 81 9.02 3.24 3.65
C ARG A 81 8.62 2.43 2.42
N ALA A 82 7.48 2.76 1.80
CA ALA A 82 7.03 2.12 0.58
C ALA A 82 8.00 2.34 -0.59
N GLN A 83 8.50 3.56 -0.78
CA GLN A 83 9.53 3.87 -1.79
C GLN A 83 10.81 3.05 -1.59
N MET A 84 11.25 2.88 -0.34
CA MET A 84 12.40 2.03 -0.03
C MET A 84 12.17 0.56 -0.42
N LEU A 85 10.94 0.05 -0.30
CA LEU A 85 10.60 -1.29 -0.79
C LEU A 85 10.61 -1.36 -2.31
N GLU A 86 10.08 -0.33 -3.00
CA GLU A 86 10.15 -0.27 -4.47
C GLU A 86 11.60 -0.27 -4.98
N ASP A 87 12.48 0.47 -4.30
CA ASP A 87 13.91 0.53 -4.62
C ASP A 87 14.62 -0.80 -4.35
N ALA A 88 14.27 -1.50 -3.27
CA ALA A 88 14.84 -2.81 -2.94
C ALA A 88 14.50 -3.87 -4.00
N HIS A 89 13.33 -3.77 -4.62
CA HIS A 89 12.87 -4.67 -5.68
C HIS A 89 13.22 -4.18 -7.09
N ARG A 90 14.09 -3.16 -7.21
CA ARG A 90 14.56 -2.65 -8.51
C ARG A 90 15.33 -3.75 -9.26
N GLY A 91 14.87 -4.06 -10.47
CA GLY A 91 15.48 -5.10 -11.31
C GLY A 91 14.76 -6.43 -11.27
N GLU A 92 13.85 -6.64 -10.32
CA GLU A 92 12.98 -7.82 -10.32
C GLU A 92 11.97 -7.75 -11.48
N THR A 93 11.91 -8.81 -12.28
CA THR A 93 11.05 -8.87 -13.46
C THR A 93 9.66 -9.44 -13.15
N ARG A 94 9.55 -10.32 -12.14
CA ARG A 94 8.29 -10.96 -11.76
C ARG A 94 7.65 -10.21 -10.61
N TRP A 95 6.37 -9.91 -10.75
CA TRP A 95 5.60 -9.24 -9.70
C TRP A 95 5.44 -10.07 -8.43
N ALA A 96 5.42 -11.41 -8.55
CA ALA A 96 5.27 -12.32 -7.43
C ALA A 96 6.47 -12.26 -6.46
N ASP A 97 7.66 -11.96 -6.97
CA ASP A 97 8.91 -11.96 -6.19
C ASP A 97 9.04 -10.71 -5.31
N ARG A 98 8.24 -9.66 -5.60
CA ARG A 98 8.26 -8.36 -4.92
C ARG A 98 7.52 -8.39 -3.59
N ASN A 99 8.07 -9.05 -2.58
CA ASN A 99 7.49 -9.11 -1.24
C ASN A 99 8.52 -8.74 -0.16
N PRO A 100 8.28 -7.69 0.65
CA PRO A 100 7.10 -6.82 0.67
C PRO A 100 7.18 -5.65 -0.33
N PHE A 101 6.05 -5.27 -0.95
CA PHE A 101 5.96 -4.16 -1.91
C PHE A 101 4.64 -3.38 -1.75
N ALA A 102 4.65 -2.05 -1.88
CA ALA A 102 3.42 -1.24 -1.90
C ALA A 102 3.54 0.03 -2.78
N SER A 103 2.66 0.20 -3.77
CA SER A 103 2.59 1.41 -4.63
C SER A 103 1.43 2.35 -4.30
N VAL A 104 0.70 2.09 -3.21
CA VAL A 104 -0.49 2.88 -2.81
C VAL A 104 -0.17 4.36 -2.59
N TRP A 105 1.06 4.68 -2.16
CA TRP A 105 1.51 6.06 -2.01
C TRP A 105 1.40 6.88 -3.31
N GLN A 106 1.59 6.26 -4.48
CA GLN A 106 1.47 6.94 -5.77
C GLN A 106 0.02 7.41 -6.02
N LEU A 107 -0.96 6.59 -5.62
CA LEU A 107 -2.38 6.96 -5.70
C LEU A 107 -2.68 8.12 -4.74
N VAL A 108 -2.19 8.05 -3.50
CA VAL A 108 -2.43 9.12 -2.51
C VAL A 108 -1.79 10.43 -2.94
N ASP A 109 -0.57 10.42 -3.47
CA ASP A 109 0.08 11.61 -4.03
C ASP A 109 -0.75 12.24 -5.16
N LEU A 110 -1.28 11.41 -6.08
CA LEU A 110 -2.15 11.89 -7.16
C LEU A 110 -3.45 12.50 -6.63
N LEU A 111 -4.08 11.88 -5.64
CA LEU A 111 -5.29 12.42 -5.01
C LEU A 111 -5.03 13.73 -4.28
N ARG A 112 -3.92 13.83 -3.55
CA ARG A 112 -3.51 15.07 -2.86
C ARG A 112 -3.20 16.19 -3.85
N ALA A 113 -2.54 15.88 -4.97
CA ALA A 113 -2.30 16.85 -6.03
C ALA A 113 -3.62 17.35 -6.66
N GLN A 114 -4.60 16.46 -6.85
CA GLN A 114 -5.91 16.82 -7.37
C GLN A 114 -6.68 17.76 -6.43
N VAL A 115 -6.65 17.48 -5.12
CA VAL A 115 -7.33 18.31 -4.10
C VAL A 115 -6.59 19.64 -3.89
N GLY A 116 -5.26 19.61 -3.83
CA GLY A 116 -4.43 20.82 -3.70
C GLY A 116 -4.47 21.75 -4.91
N GLY A 117 -4.82 21.23 -6.09
CA GLY A 117 -5.10 22.01 -7.30
C GLY A 117 -6.55 22.48 -7.44
N SER A 118 -7.44 22.05 -6.55
CA SER A 118 -8.87 22.35 -6.61
C SER A 118 -9.27 23.33 -5.50
N THR A 119 -9.02 24.62 -5.71
CA THR A 119 -9.74 25.67 -4.98
C THR A 119 -11.22 25.61 -5.39
N TYR A 120 -12.03 24.84 -4.67
CA TYR A 120 -13.48 25.01 -4.74
C TYR A 120 -13.87 26.22 -3.90
N PRO A 121 -14.66 27.17 -4.42
CA PRO A 121 -15.24 28.23 -3.58
C PRO A 121 -16.15 27.59 -2.53
N ALA A 122 -16.08 28.14 -1.31
CA ALA A 122 -16.91 27.74 -0.19
C ALA A 122 -18.40 27.75 -0.59
N ARG A 123 -19.15 26.72 -0.18
CA ARG A 123 -20.61 26.73 -0.17
C ARG A 123 -21.12 27.50 1.04
#